data_AF-A6MTH6-F1
#
_entry.id   AF-A6MTH6-F1
#
_cell.length_a   1.000
_cell.length_b   1.000
_cell.length_c   1.000
_cell.angle_alpha   90.00
_cell.angle_beta   90.00
_cell.angle_gamma   90.00
#
_symmetry.space_group_name_H-M   'P 1'
#
loop_
_entity.id
_entity.type
_entity.pdbx_description
1 polymer ?
#
loop_
_entity_poly.entity_id
_entity_poly.type
_entity_poly.pdbx_seq_one_letter_code
_entity_poly.pdbx_strand_id
1 'polypeptide(L)'
;ASISRMLKLEANAVQLQVRRIGGAYGAKVTRGNQVACACALVAFKLNRPARFVQTIESMMESNGKRYACRSDYEFRASANGSIRMLTNNYYEDAGCSLNENVVDYLTLPALKNVYNLTSLNFKVKGTTVRTDAPSSTWCRAPGTAEGAIAMTETALENIAFACKLDPADVRLVNLRPGTKMVQLLPRFLASTAYRERREQINLFNAQNRWRKRGLGLALMDFPLTVSVALAYPATVAIYHADGSVVVSHGGIEMGQGINTKVAQVAALVLGVPLERV
;
A
#
# COMPACT_ATOMS: atom_id res chain seq x y z
N ALA A 1 -4.80 -18.31 15.95
CA ALA A 1 -4.23 -17.64 17.14
C ALA A 1 -5.27 -16.83 17.91
N SER A 2 -5.93 -15.82 17.31
CA SER A 2 -6.87 -14.96 18.05
C SER A 2 -8.03 -15.72 18.69
N ILE A 3 -8.68 -16.60 17.93
CA ILE A 3 -9.79 -17.44 18.41
C ILE A 3 -9.33 -18.38 19.53
N SER A 4 -8.25 -19.12 19.31
CA SER A 4 -7.73 -20.10 20.29
C SER A 4 -7.35 -19.42 21.60
N ARG A 5 -6.69 -18.25 21.54
CA ARG A 5 -6.33 -17.46 22.73
C ARG A 5 -7.57 -16.96 23.48
N MET A 6 -8.57 -16.45 22.77
CA MET A 6 -9.82 -15.97 23.39
C MET A 6 -10.59 -17.11 24.08
N LEU A 7 -10.67 -18.28 23.44
CA LEU A 7 -11.35 -19.46 23.99
C LEU A 7 -10.52 -20.24 25.01
N LYS A 8 -9.25 -19.86 25.22
CA LYS A 8 -8.28 -20.60 26.04
C LYS A 8 -8.13 -22.06 25.58
N LEU A 9 -8.06 -22.25 24.26
CA LEU A 9 -7.82 -23.54 23.61
C LEU A 9 -6.42 -23.56 23.00
N GLU A 10 -5.88 -24.77 22.85
CA GLU A 10 -4.70 -25.01 22.04
C GLU A 10 -4.96 -24.66 20.56
N ALA A 11 -3.93 -24.17 19.86
CA ALA A 11 -4.07 -23.73 18.48
C ALA A 11 -4.46 -24.88 17.53
N ASN A 12 -4.03 -26.11 17.83
CA ASN A 12 -4.38 -27.31 17.06
C ASN A 12 -5.85 -27.71 17.17
N ALA A 13 -6.59 -27.21 18.17
CA ALA A 13 -8.01 -27.45 18.33
C ALA A 13 -8.88 -26.54 17.43
N VAL A 14 -8.27 -25.59 16.70
CA VAL A 14 -8.98 -24.62 15.86
C VAL A 14 -8.48 -24.72 14.42
N GLN A 15 -9.35 -25.20 13.52
CA GLN A 15 -9.08 -25.21 12.08
C GLN A 15 -9.69 -23.97 11.41
N LEU A 16 -8.88 -23.26 10.61
CA LEU A 16 -9.33 -22.14 9.78
C LEU A 16 -9.35 -22.56 8.31
N GLN A 17 -10.47 -22.35 7.63
CA GLN A 17 -10.62 -22.63 6.20
C GLN A 17 -11.07 -21.36 5.47
N VAL A 18 -10.34 -20.99 4.41
CA VAL A 18 -10.66 -19.83 3.58
C VAL A 18 -10.52 -20.24 2.12
N ARG A 19 -11.66 -20.36 1.42
CA ARG A 19 -11.65 -20.66 -0.03
C ARG A 19 -11.23 -19.46 -0.86
N ARG A 20 -11.89 -18.32 -0.62
CA ARG A 20 -11.65 -17.02 -1.27
C ARG A 20 -12.24 -15.91 -0.42
N ILE A 21 -11.79 -14.67 -0.63
CA ILE A 21 -12.43 -13.47 -0.07
C ILE A 21 -12.77 -12.47 -1.18
N GLY A 22 -13.92 -11.80 -1.08
CA GLY A 22 -14.32 -10.74 -2.01
C GLY A 22 -13.63 -9.42 -1.68
N GLY A 23 -12.34 -9.30 -2.02
CA GLY A 23 -11.51 -8.13 -1.71
C GLY A 23 -11.14 -8.01 -0.24
N ALA A 24 -10.01 -7.35 0.03
CA ALA A 24 -9.50 -7.13 1.39
C ALA A 24 -8.79 -5.79 1.55
N TYR A 25 -7.89 -5.48 0.61
CA TYR A 25 -7.13 -4.23 0.58
C TYR A 25 -6.38 -3.87 1.87
N GLY A 26 -6.13 -4.85 2.75
CA GLY A 26 -5.38 -4.69 4.01
C GLY A 26 -6.24 -4.92 5.27
N ALA A 27 -7.44 -4.35 5.36
CA ALA A 27 -8.25 -4.37 6.59
C ALA A 27 -8.59 -5.79 7.08
N LYS A 28 -8.74 -6.76 6.18
CA LYS A 28 -9.06 -8.16 6.55
C LYS A 28 -7.87 -8.95 7.13
N VAL A 29 -6.71 -8.34 7.35
CA VAL A 29 -5.59 -8.96 8.07
C VAL A 29 -5.90 -9.08 9.56
N THR A 30 -6.43 -8.02 10.17
CA THR A 30 -6.64 -7.94 11.62
C THR A 30 -8.10 -7.71 12.01
N ARG A 31 -8.88 -6.96 11.23
CA ARG A 31 -10.24 -6.54 11.61
C ARG A 31 -11.23 -7.70 11.57
N GLY A 32 -11.02 -8.66 10.67
CA GLY A 32 -11.79 -9.90 10.63
C GLY A 32 -11.69 -10.73 11.91
N ASN A 33 -10.63 -10.57 12.70
CA ASN A 33 -10.45 -11.33 13.95
C ASN A 33 -11.51 -10.97 15.00
N GLN A 34 -12.00 -9.73 15.04
CA GLN A 34 -13.00 -9.30 16.03
C GLN A 34 -14.32 -10.06 15.84
N VAL A 35 -14.81 -10.08 14.61
CA VAL A 35 -16.04 -10.79 14.22
C VAL A 35 -15.86 -12.31 14.37
N ALA A 36 -14.70 -12.84 13.97
CA ALA A 36 -14.41 -14.26 14.08
C ALA A 36 -14.37 -14.71 15.55
N CYS A 37 -13.75 -13.93 16.43
CA CYS A 37 -13.74 -14.17 17.88
C CYS A 37 -15.15 -14.11 18.48
N ALA A 38 -15.94 -13.07 18.17
CA ALA A 38 -17.32 -12.96 18.65
C ALA A 38 -18.19 -14.15 18.21
N CYS A 39 -18.11 -14.52 16.92
CA CYS A 39 -18.85 -15.66 16.37
C CYS A 39 -18.41 -16.99 16.99
N ALA A 40 -17.09 -17.18 17.19
CA ALA A 40 -16.55 -18.39 17.82
C ALA A 40 -16.97 -18.51 19.29
N LEU A 41 -17.05 -17.40 20.03
CA LEU A 41 -17.52 -17.40 21.42
C LEU A 41 -18.97 -17.88 21.52
N VAL A 42 -19.85 -17.37 20.65
CA VAL A 42 -21.26 -17.80 20.59
C VAL A 42 -21.35 -19.28 20.25
N ALA A 43 -20.63 -19.73 19.23
CA ALA A 43 -20.62 -21.14 18.83
C ALA A 43 -20.14 -22.06 19.96
N PHE A 44 -19.07 -21.65 20.67
CA PHE A 44 -18.49 -22.40 21.78
C PHE A 44 -19.42 -22.46 23.00
N LYS A 45 -20.08 -21.36 23.35
CA LYS A 45 -20.98 -21.30 24.52
C LYS A 45 -22.31 -22.01 24.30
N LEU A 46 -22.85 -21.94 23.08
CA LEU A 46 -24.14 -22.54 22.74
C LEU A 46 -24.02 -23.96 22.17
N ASN A 47 -22.80 -24.41 21.89
CA ASN A 47 -22.50 -25.68 21.22
C ASN A 47 -23.30 -25.87 19.92
N ARG A 48 -23.40 -24.79 19.12
CA ARG A 48 -24.16 -24.75 17.88
C ARG A 48 -23.41 -23.95 16.80
N PRO A 49 -23.56 -24.29 15.51
CA PRO A 49 -23.02 -23.47 14.44
C PRO A 49 -23.54 -22.04 14.52
N ALA A 50 -22.66 -21.05 14.41
CA ALA A 50 -22.99 -19.63 14.38
C ALA A 50 -22.47 -18.99 13.09
N ARG A 51 -23.20 -17.99 12.59
CA ARG A 51 -22.80 -17.16 11.45
C ARG A 51 -22.94 -15.70 11.83
N PHE A 52 -21.88 -14.93 11.62
CA PHE A 52 -21.89 -13.48 11.82
C PHE A 52 -21.50 -12.80 10.51
N VAL A 53 -22.46 -12.06 9.93
CA VAL A 53 -22.24 -11.16 8.80
C VAL A 53 -22.50 -9.73 9.28
N GLN A 54 -21.50 -8.86 9.19
CA GLN A 54 -21.67 -7.43 9.51
C GLN A 54 -22.36 -6.71 8.34
N THR A 55 -23.17 -5.70 8.65
CA THR A 55 -23.66 -4.76 7.65
C THR A 55 -22.54 -3.81 7.21
N ILE A 56 -22.73 -3.12 6.09
CA ILE A 56 -21.72 -2.18 5.57
C ILE A 56 -21.53 -0.99 6.51
N GLU A 57 -22.61 -0.53 7.15
CA GLU A 57 -22.61 0.58 8.10
C GLU A 57 -21.76 0.24 9.32
N SER A 58 -22.01 -0.93 9.94
CA SER A 58 -21.21 -1.39 11.07
C SER A 58 -19.73 -1.54 10.70
N MET A 59 -19.43 -2.06 9.50
CA MET A 59 -18.04 -2.15 9.04
C MET A 59 -17.39 -0.78 8.88
N MET A 60 -18.09 0.20 8.31
CA MET A 60 -17.56 1.56 8.10
C MET A 60 -17.38 2.32 9.42
N GLU A 61 -18.19 2.01 10.43
CA GLU A 61 -18.08 2.57 11.77
C GLU A 61 -16.97 1.91 12.59
N SER A 62 -16.74 0.59 12.50
CA SER A 62 -15.88 -0.13 13.44
C SER A 62 -14.49 -0.51 12.93
N ASN A 63 -14.35 -0.81 11.64
CA ASN A 63 -13.12 -1.49 11.15
C ASN A 63 -11.95 -0.54 10.90
N GLY A 64 -12.18 0.77 10.98
CA GLY A 64 -11.18 1.77 10.64
C GLY A 64 -10.89 1.86 9.15
N LYS A 65 -9.97 2.74 8.80
CA LYS A 65 -9.63 3.11 7.42
C LYS A 65 -8.13 3.37 7.29
N ARG A 66 -7.70 3.79 6.10
CA ARG A 66 -6.33 4.29 5.88
C ARG A 66 -6.00 5.38 6.90
N TYR A 67 -4.74 5.45 7.31
CA TYR A 67 -4.23 6.49 8.19
C TYR A 67 -4.49 7.86 7.58
N ALA A 68 -5.19 8.71 8.33
CA ALA A 68 -5.25 10.12 8.00
C ALA A 68 -3.88 10.73 8.29
N CYS A 69 -3.41 11.58 7.39
CA CYS A 69 -2.04 12.05 7.44
C CYS A 69 -1.95 13.57 7.32
N ARG A 70 -1.14 14.17 8.19
CA ARG A 70 -0.79 15.59 8.16
C ARG A 70 0.73 15.70 8.02
N SER A 71 1.18 16.53 7.08
CA SER A 71 2.61 16.80 6.85
C SER A 71 2.85 18.30 6.95
N ASP A 72 3.66 18.69 7.93
CA ASP A 72 4.13 20.05 8.11
C ASP A 72 5.61 20.09 7.67
N TYR A 73 5.88 20.68 6.50
CA TYR A 73 7.22 20.67 5.89
C TYR A 73 7.73 22.06 5.53
N GLU A 74 9.05 22.23 5.57
CA GLU A 74 9.77 23.42 5.11
C GLU A 74 10.80 22.98 4.08
N PHE A 75 11.01 23.80 3.04
CA PHE A 75 12.04 23.53 2.04
C PHE A 75 12.89 24.76 1.73
N ARG A 76 14.12 24.51 1.29
CA ARG A 76 14.97 25.49 0.61
C ARG A 76 15.43 24.87 -0.69
N ALA A 77 15.21 25.58 -1.79
CA ALA A 77 15.60 25.14 -3.12
C ALA A 77 16.49 26.20 -3.80
N SER A 78 17.36 25.75 -4.70
CA SER A 78 18.09 26.67 -5.57
C SER A 78 17.20 27.17 -6.71
N ALA A 79 17.65 28.19 -7.45
CA ALA A 79 16.93 28.72 -8.61
C ALA A 79 16.61 27.67 -9.70
N ASN A 80 17.40 26.59 -9.79
CA ASN A 80 17.15 25.47 -10.72
C ASN A 80 16.22 24.37 -10.15
N GLY A 81 15.59 24.60 -8.99
CA GLY A 81 14.69 23.65 -8.33
C GLY A 81 15.37 22.54 -7.52
N SER A 82 16.71 22.51 -7.46
CA SER A 82 17.43 21.53 -6.63
C SER A 82 17.18 21.73 -5.12
N ILE A 83 16.86 20.66 -4.41
CA ILE A 83 16.57 20.66 -2.97
C ILE A 83 17.87 20.81 -2.17
N ARG A 84 17.98 21.92 -1.44
CA ARG A 84 19.07 22.18 -0.47
C ARG A 84 18.70 21.77 0.93
N MET A 85 17.43 21.90 1.30
CA MET A 85 16.90 21.49 2.58
C MET A 85 15.44 21.09 2.42
N LEU A 86 15.04 20.00 3.06
CA LEU A 86 13.67 19.58 3.23
C LEU A 86 13.52 19.02 4.65
N THR A 87 12.76 19.70 5.50
CA THR A 87 12.33 19.20 6.80
C THR A 87 10.87 18.80 6.71
N ASN A 88 10.49 17.67 7.30
CA ASN A 88 9.08 17.23 7.33
C ASN A 88 8.75 16.63 8.70
N ASN A 89 7.83 17.26 9.42
CA ASN A 89 7.20 16.67 10.59
C ASN A 89 5.83 16.17 10.17
N TYR A 90 5.61 14.86 10.27
CA TYR A 90 4.34 14.27 9.87
C TYR A 90 3.67 13.50 10.99
N TYR A 91 2.35 13.48 10.92
CA TYR A 91 1.45 12.88 11.90
C TYR A 91 0.50 11.93 11.20
N GLU A 92 0.43 10.70 11.66
CA GLU A 92 -0.49 9.69 11.16
C GLU A 92 -1.45 9.26 12.28
N ASP A 93 -2.76 9.38 12.01
CA ASP A 93 -3.82 9.07 12.97
C ASP A 93 -4.08 7.56 13.02
N ALA A 94 -3.71 6.93 14.14
CA ALA A 94 -3.92 5.51 14.39
C ALA A 94 -5.31 5.17 14.94
N GLY A 95 -6.14 6.18 15.22
CA GLY A 95 -7.37 6.01 15.99
C GLY A 95 -7.08 5.58 17.42
N CYS A 96 -7.97 4.78 18.00
CA CYS A 96 -7.93 4.40 19.41
C CYS A 96 -6.87 3.36 19.77
N SER A 97 -6.16 2.77 18.80
CA SER A 97 -5.18 1.70 19.03
C SER A 97 -3.95 1.84 18.14
N LEU A 98 -2.77 1.58 18.71
CA LEU A 98 -1.47 1.64 18.04
C LEU A 98 -1.04 0.28 17.46
N ASN A 99 -1.95 -0.69 17.35
CA ASN A 99 -1.61 -2.07 16.98
C ASN A 99 -1.02 -2.21 15.57
N GLU A 100 -1.28 -1.25 14.68
CA GLU A 100 -0.79 -1.25 13.30
C GLU A 100 0.04 0.02 13.11
N ASN A 101 1.36 -0.09 13.23
CA ASN A 101 2.25 1.07 13.11
C ASN A 101 2.72 1.19 11.65
N VAL A 102 2.20 2.16 10.90
CA VAL A 102 2.65 2.50 9.54
C VAL A 102 3.85 3.45 9.54
N VAL A 103 3.94 4.34 10.53
CA VAL A 103 4.93 5.42 10.64
C VAL A 103 6.34 4.85 10.56
N ASP A 104 6.67 3.94 11.47
CA ASP A 104 8.04 3.45 11.64
C ASP A 104 8.40 2.41 10.58
N TYR A 105 7.45 1.55 10.23
CA TYR A 105 7.71 0.38 9.40
C TYR A 105 7.63 0.66 7.89
N LEU A 106 6.82 1.62 7.45
CA LEU A 106 6.47 1.75 6.03
C LEU A 106 6.58 3.18 5.51
N THR A 107 6.05 4.15 6.26
CA THR A 107 6.06 5.56 5.86
C THR A 107 7.48 6.12 5.86
N LEU A 108 8.17 6.04 7.00
CA LEU A 108 9.53 6.57 7.15
C LEU A 108 10.54 5.98 6.14
N PRO A 109 10.57 4.65 5.90
CA PRO A 109 11.49 4.07 4.91
C PRO A 109 11.22 4.51 3.47
N ALA A 110 9.96 4.76 3.11
CA ALA A 110 9.57 5.10 1.75
C ALA A 110 9.60 6.60 1.43
N LEU A 111 9.68 7.47 2.45
CA LEU A 111 9.56 8.93 2.32
C LEU A 111 10.51 9.56 1.30
N LYS A 112 11.69 9.00 1.10
CA LYS A 112 12.66 9.52 0.12
C LYS A 112 12.22 9.33 -1.33
N ASN A 113 11.30 8.38 -1.58
CA ASN A 113 10.82 8.01 -2.90
C ASN A 113 11.99 7.81 -3.88
N VAL A 114 11.98 8.53 -5.02
CA VAL A 114 12.99 8.45 -6.08
C VAL A 114 14.08 9.53 -5.97
N TYR A 115 14.02 10.39 -4.96
CA TYR A 115 14.80 11.63 -4.90
C TYR A 115 16.09 11.50 -4.10
N ASN A 116 17.06 12.35 -4.41
CA ASN A 116 18.36 12.41 -3.74
C ASN A 116 18.28 13.14 -2.38
N LEU A 117 17.61 12.49 -1.43
CA LEU A 117 17.43 12.98 -0.06
C LEU A 117 18.39 12.25 0.89
N THR A 118 19.44 12.96 1.31
CA THR A 118 20.51 12.49 2.20
C THR A 118 20.34 13.07 3.60
N SER A 119 21.11 12.59 4.58
CA SER A 119 21.12 13.17 5.92
C SER A 119 21.55 14.64 5.98
N LEU A 120 22.20 15.15 4.92
CA LEU A 120 22.66 16.54 4.83
C LEU A 120 21.55 17.52 4.45
N ASN A 121 20.58 17.09 3.66
CA ASN A 121 19.51 17.94 3.13
C ASN A 121 18.10 17.49 3.51
N PHE A 122 17.93 16.36 4.20
CA PHE A 122 16.63 15.82 4.58
C PHE A 122 16.56 15.47 6.06
N LYS A 123 15.60 16.07 6.76
CA LYS A 123 15.27 15.75 8.16
C LYS A 123 13.79 15.43 8.25
N VAL A 124 13.45 14.33 8.89
CA VAL A 124 12.06 13.90 8.99
C VAL A 124 11.76 13.33 10.37
N LYS A 125 10.57 13.62 10.87
CA LYS A 125 10.04 13.08 12.12
C LYS A 125 8.61 12.63 11.89
N GLY A 126 8.39 11.33 12.01
CA GLY A 126 7.05 10.74 12.04
C GLY A 126 6.52 10.67 13.46
N THR A 127 5.22 10.86 13.65
CA THR A 127 4.55 10.66 14.94
C THR A 127 3.21 10.00 14.73
N THR A 128 3.01 8.86 15.39
CA THR A 128 1.70 8.22 15.44
C THR A 128 0.85 8.93 16.48
N VAL A 129 -0.35 9.36 16.10
CA VAL A 129 -1.28 10.07 16.98
C VAL A 129 -2.42 9.12 17.36
N ARG A 130 -2.75 9.08 18.65
CA ARG A 130 -3.90 8.35 19.17
C ARG A 130 -5.09 9.32 19.28
N THR A 131 -6.23 8.92 18.77
CA THR A 131 -7.48 9.68 18.80
C THR A 131 -8.64 8.78 19.24
N ASP A 132 -9.81 9.36 19.49
CA ASP A 132 -11.02 8.60 19.85
C ASP A 132 -11.74 8.01 18.62
N ALA A 133 -11.11 8.05 17.44
CA ALA A 133 -11.63 7.44 16.23
C ALA A 133 -11.42 5.91 16.24
N PRO A 134 -12.21 5.14 15.46
CA PRO A 134 -11.94 3.72 15.21
C PRO A 134 -10.50 3.53 14.74
N SER A 135 -9.82 2.51 15.26
CA SER A 135 -8.41 2.28 14.96
C SER A 135 -8.18 2.11 13.46
N SER A 136 -7.36 3.00 12.89
CA SER A 136 -6.90 2.93 11.50
C SER A 136 -6.22 1.60 11.21
N THR A 137 -6.24 1.19 9.94
CA THR A 137 -5.76 -0.13 9.55
C THR A 137 -5.04 -0.14 8.22
N TRP A 138 -4.44 -1.29 7.89
CA TRP A 138 -3.77 -1.50 6.62
C TRP A 138 -4.71 -1.18 5.47
N CYS A 139 -4.26 -0.30 4.59
CA CYS A 139 -4.87 -0.04 3.31
C CYS A 139 -3.83 -0.26 2.21
N ARG A 140 -4.24 -0.67 1.01
CA ARG A 140 -3.32 -1.00 -0.10
C ARG A 140 -2.24 0.09 -0.28
N ALA A 141 -0.97 -0.29 -0.33
CA ALA A 141 0.18 0.60 -0.17
C ALA A 141 0.16 1.33 1.20
N PRO A 142 0.25 0.58 2.31
CA PRO A 142 0.11 1.14 3.66
C PRO A 142 1.28 2.06 3.99
N GLY A 143 1.02 3.28 4.49
CA GLY A 143 2.02 4.31 4.83
C GLY A 143 2.75 4.92 3.62
N THR A 144 3.08 4.10 2.62
CA THR A 144 3.79 4.50 1.40
C THR A 144 2.98 5.44 0.51
N ALA A 145 1.68 5.22 0.35
CA ALA A 145 0.85 6.09 -0.51
C ALA A 145 0.62 7.47 0.12
N GLU A 146 0.04 7.50 1.32
CA GLU A 146 -0.33 8.71 2.06
C GLU A 146 0.88 9.44 2.66
N GLY A 147 1.80 8.69 3.28
CA GLY A 147 2.83 9.23 4.14
C GLY A 147 4.18 9.42 3.47
N ALA A 148 4.44 8.74 2.36
CA ALA A 148 5.70 8.85 1.65
C ALA A 148 5.56 9.52 0.29
N ILE A 149 4.86 8.88 -0.64
CA ILE A 149 4.79 9.33 -2.03
C ILE A 149 4.00 10.63 -2.12
N ALA A 150 2.81 10.70 -1.53
CA ALA A 150 1.99 11.90 -1.59
C ALA A 150 2.67 13.10 -0.93
N MET A 151 3.29 12.94 0.26
CA MET A 151 4.00 14.03 0.93
C MET A 151 5.15 14.55 0.08
N THR A 152 6.03 13.66 -0.37
CA THR A 152 7.24 14.06 -1.08
C THR A 152 6.91 14.64 -2.45
N GLU A 153 5.97 14.06 -3.19
CA GLU A 153 5.50 14.63 -4.46
C GLU A 153 4.84 16.00 -4.28
N THR A 154 4.08 16.20 -3.20
CA THR A 154 3.47 17.50 -2.89
C THR A 154 4.53 18.55 -2.59
N ALA A 155 5.57 18.19 -1.82
CA ALA A 155 6.68 19.09 -1.54
C ALA A 155 7.43 19.48 -2.84
N LEU A 156 7.68 18.52 -3.73
CA LEU A 156 8.33 18.76 -5.04
C LEU A 156 7.47 19.65 -5.95
N GLU A 157 6.15 19.46 -5.93
CA GLU A 157 5.22 20.31 -6.69
C GLU A 157 5.26 21.75 -6.18
N ASN A 158 5.26 21.94 -4.86
CA ASN A 158 5.34 23.27 -4.25
C ASN A 158 6.68 23.96 -4.49
N ILE A 159 7.79 23.19 -4.53
CA ILE A 159 9.09 23.71 -4.95
C ILE A 159 9.03 24.19 -6.40
N ALA A 160 8.45 23.40 -7.31
CA ALA A 160 8.32 23.79 -8.72
C ALA A 160 7.51 25.06 -8.89
N PHE A 161 6.40 25.20 -8.15
CA PHE A 161 5.58 26.41 -8.17
C PHE A 161 6.34 27.63 -7.63
N ALA A 162 7.02 27.50 -6.49
CA ALA A 162 7.80 28.58 -5.88
C ALA A 162 8.95 29.04 -6.78
N CYS A 163 9.61 28.12 -7.47
CA CYS A 163 10.69 28.41 -8.43
C CYS A 163 10.17 28.83 -9.82
N LYS A 164 8.87 28.74 -10.10
CA LYS A 164 8.25 28.95 -11.42
C LYS A 164 8.87 28.07 -12.52
N LEU A 165 9.19 26.83 -12.18
CA LEU A 165 9.77 25.84 -13.08
C LEU A 165 8.74 24.78 -13.49
N ASP A 166 9.04 24.04 -14.56
CA ASP A 166 8.28 22.86 -14.92
C ASP A 166 8.40 21.80 -13.79
N PRO A 167 7.28 21.26 -13.28
CA PRO A 167 7.33 20.20 -12.27
C PRO A 167 8.11 18.95 -12.68
N ALA A 168 8.21 18.64 -13.98
CA ALA A 168 9.05 17.56 -14.50
C ALA A 168 10.55 17.90 -14.41
N ASP A 169 10.94 19.15 -14.65
CA ASP A 169 12.35 19.58 -14.58
C ASP A 169 12.86 19.58 -13.14
N VAL A 170 12.04 20.06 -12.20
CA VAL A 170 12.37 20.00 -10.77
C VAL A 170 12.55 18.55 -10.32
N ARG A 171 11.68 17.64 -10.77
CA ARG A 171 11.82 16.21 -10.45
C ARG A 171 13.09 15.62 -11.05
N LEU A 172 13.41 15.92 -12.31
CA LEU A 172 14.62 15.45 -13.00
C LEU A 172 15.91 15.85 -12.25
N VAL A 173 16.01 17.13 -11.84
CA VAL A 173 17.19 17.65 -11.13
C VAL A 173 17.38 16.98 -9.77
N ASN A 174 16.31 16.53 -9.13
CA ASN A 174 16.35 15.95 -7.79
C ASN A 174 16.38 14.41 -7.77
N LEU A 175 16.41 13.73 -8.92
CA LEU A 175 16.48 12.27 -8.95
C LEU A 175 17.74 11.74 -8.27
N ARG A 176 17.60 10.65 -7.51
CA ARG A 176 18.75 9.94 -6.93
C ARG A 176 19.60 9.34 -8.07
N PRO A 177 20.93 9.62 -8.10
CA PRO A 177 21.83 9.00 -9.07
C PRO A 177 21.77 7.46 -9.00
N GLY A 178 21.87 6.81 -10.16
CA GLY A 178 21.84 5.35 -10.26
C GLY A 178 20.44 4.72 -10.20
N THR A 179 19.37 5.49 -9.97
CA THR A 179 18.01 4.96 -10.07
C THR A 179 17.60 4.74 -11.53
N LYS A 180 16.77 3.72 -11.80
CA LYS A 180 16.16 3.52 -13.13
C LYS A 180 15.33 4.73 -13.58
N MET A 181 14.84 5.54 -12.64
CA MET A 181 14.04 6.73 -12.93
C MET A 181 14.79 7.79 -13.74
N VAL A 182 16.11 7.86 -13.63
CA VAL A 182 16.95 8.76 -14.45
C VAL A 182 16.77 8.46 -15.95
N GLN A 183 16.52 7.20 -16.31
CA GLN A 183 16.27 6.77 -17.69
C GLN A 183 14.77 6.74 -18.02
N LEU A 184 13.93 6.31 -17.09
CA LEU A 184 12.49 6.11 -17.33
C LEU A 184 11.74 7.43 -17.46
N LEU A 185 12.07 8.44 -16.66
CA LEU A 185 11.34 9.71 -16.68
C LEU A 185 11.48 10.44 -18.03
N PRO A 186 12.69 10.66 -18.60
CA PRO A 186 12.81 11.28 -19.92
C PRO A 186 12.07 10.50 -21.01
N ARG A 187 12.14 9.17 -21.00
CA ARG A 187 11.41 8.31 -21.94
C ARG A 187 9.90 8.45 -21.80
N PHE A 188 9.39 8.51 -20.58
CA PHE A 188 7.96 8.71 -20.31
C PHE A 188 7.47 10.08 -20.77
N LEU A 189 8.25 11.15 -20.55
CA LEU A 189 7.90 12.49 -21.02
C LEU A 189 7.83 12.56 -22.56
N ALA A 190 8.76 11.88 -23.23
CA ALA A 190 8.77 11.78 -24.69
C ALA A 190 7.58 10.96 -25.22
N SER A 191 7.35 9.76 -24.68
CA SER A 191 6.29 8.86 -25.17
C SER A 191 4.88 9.39 -24.92
N THR A 192 4.72 10.32 -23.98
CA THR A 192 3.43 10.94 -23.64
C THR A 192 3.25 12.34 -24.22
N ALA A 193 4.21 12.82 -25.04
CA ALA A 193 4.25 14.18 -25.57
C ALA A 193 4.00 15.24 -24.49
N TYR A 194 4.59 15.03 -23.30
CA TYR A 194 4.27 15.81 -22.09
C TYR A 194 4.38 17.32 -22.32
N ARG A 195 5.48 17.76 -22.95
CA ARG A 195 5.78 19.19 -23.16
C ARG A 195 4.79 19.84 -24.13
N GLU A 196 4.52 19.19 -25.26
CA GLU A 196 3.51 19.63 -26.22
C GLU A 196 2.13 19.74 -25.56
N ARG A 197 1.72 18.73 -24.80
CA ARG A 197 0.43 18.75 -24.08
C ARG A 197 0.36 19.88 -23.05
N ARG A 198 1.48 20.24 -22.41
CA ARG A 198 1.50 21.40 -21.50
C ARG A 198 1.31 22.71 -22.25
N GLU A 199 1.94 22.89 -23.39
CA GLU A 199 1.75 24.09 -24.21
C GLU A 199 0.29 24.23 -24.67
N GLN A 200 -0.30 23.13 -25.14
CA GLN A 200 -1.72 23.08 -25.50
C GLN A 200 -2.64 23.41 -24.32
N ILE A 201 -2.31 22.92 -23.12
CA ILE A 201 -3.05 23.24 -21.90
C ILE A 201 -2.91 24.71 -21.51
N ASN A 202 -1.72 25.29 -21.63
CA ASN A 202 -1.51 26.71 -21.36
C ASN A 202 -2.33 27.59 -22.32
N LEU A 203 -2.33 27.25 -23.61
CA LEU A 203 -3.15 27.93 -24.62
C LEU A 203 -4.65 27.82 -24.29
N PHE A 204 -5.13 26.59 -24.00
CA PHE A 204 -6.51 26.36 -23.61
C PHE A 204 -6.88 27.19 -22.37
N ASN A 205 -6.02 27.22 -21.35
CA ASN A 205 -6.26 27.95 -20.11
C ASN A 205 -6.24 29.48 -20.32
N ALA A 206 -5.45 30.01 -21.24
CA ALA A 206 -5.47 31.43 -21.58
C ALA A 206 -6.78 31.83 -22.28
N GLN A 207 -7.34 30.95 -23.11
CA GLN A 207 -8.55 31.19 -23.89
C GLN A 207 -9.86 30.91 -23.13
N ASN A 208 -9.82 30.17 -22.02
CA ASN A 208 -11.02 29.75 -21.29
C ASN A 208 -11.04 30.30 -19.87
N ARG A 209 -11.99 31.20 -19.56
CA ARG A 209 -12.14 31.80 -18.22
C ARG A 209 -12.65 30.81 -17.17
N TRP A 210 -13.68 30.03 -17.51
CA TRP A 210 -14.46 29.22 -16.56
C TRP A 210 -14.11 27.73 -16.53
N ARG A 211 -13.31 27.28 -17.50
CA ARG A 211 -12.85 25.89 -17.58
C ARG A 211 -11.34 25.87 -17.75
N LYS A 212 -10.66 25.14 -16.88
CA LYS A 212 -9.21 24.94 -16.95
C LYS A 212 -8.88 23.47 -17.15
N ARG A 213 -7.71 23.22 -17.72
CA ARG A 213 -7.09 21.90 -17.81
C ARG A 213 -5.81 21.90 -16.97
N GLY A 214 -5.49 20.75 -16.40
CA GLY A 214 -4.25 20.52 -15.66
C GLY A 214 -3.58 19.25 -16.14
N LEU A 215 -2.25 19.20 -15.98
CA LEU A 215 -1.45 18.02 -16.24
C LEU A 215 -0.53 17.80 -15.04
N GLY A 216 -0.79 16.75 -14.27
CA GLY A 216 0.03 16.33 -13.15
C GLY A 216 1.00 15.22 -13.53
N LEU A 217 2.14 15.19 -12.87
CA LEU A 217 3.13 14.12 -12.95
C LEU A 217 3.53 13.77 -11.52
N ALA A 218 3.55 12.47 -11.20
CA ALA A 218 4.05 11.98 -9.93
C ALA A 218 4.97 10.79 -10.18
N LEU A 219 6.03 10.67 -9.39
CA LEU A 219 6.97 9.56 -9.46
C LEU A 219 6.77 8.63 -8.26
N MET A 220 7.14 7.36 -8.45
CA MET A 220 6.99 6.35 -7.40
C MET A 220 8.11 5.32 -7.50
N ASP A 221 8.80 5.11 -6.39
CA ASP A 221 9.57 3.92 -6.07
C ASP A 221 8.83 3.18 -4.95
N PHE A 222 8.36 1.96 -5.24
CA PHE A 222 7.63 1.15 -4.26
C PHE A 222 8.52 0.00 -3.78
N PRO A 223 9.16 0.11 -2.60
CA PRO A 223 10.12 -0.87 -2.14
C PRO A 223 9.42 -2.18 -1.76
N LEU A 224 9.74 -3.26 -2.48
CA LEU A 224 9.22 -4.60 -2.18
C LEU A 224 9.97 -5.27 -1.01
N THR A 225 11.08 -4.71 -0.55
CA THR A 225 11.88 -5.24 0.57
C THR A 225 11.24 -5.03 1.94
N VAL A 226 10.19 -4.19 2.02
CA VAL A 226 9.47 -3.89 3.26
C VAL A 226 8.32 -4.89 3.52
N SER A 227 8.21 -5.94 2.70
CA SER A 227 7.29 -7.04 2.98
C SER A 227 7.80 -7.84 4.17
N VAL A 228 7.02 -7.90 5.25
CA VAL A 228 7.17 -8.94 6.29
C VAL A 228 7.18 -10.28 5.57
N ALA A 229 8.34 -10.90 5.46
CA ALA A 229 8.50 -12.20 4.82
C ALA A 229 7.83 -13.26 5.70
N LEU A 230 6.53 -13.43 5.52
CA LEU A 230 5.80 -14.56 6.09
C LEU A 230 6.07 -15.74 5.17
N ALA A 231 6.85 -16.71 5.67
CA ALA A 231 6.99 -18.00 5.01
C ALA A 231 5.64 -18.72 5.11
N TYR A 232 4.96 -18.88 3.98
CA TYR A 232 3.72 -19.65 3.91
C TYR A 232 4.06 -21.07 3.48
N PRO A 233 3.67 -22.10 4.25
CA PRO A 233 3.83 -23.47 3.81
C PRO A 233 2.98 -23.71 2.56
N ALA A 234 3.48 -24.59 1.69
CA ALA A 234 2.75 -25.14 0.58
C ALA A 234 2.87 -26.67 0.60
N THR A 235 1.79 -27.35 0.23
CA THR A 235 1.72 -28.81 0.10
C THR A 235 1.29 -29.14 -1.31
N VAL A 236 2.02 -30.05 -1.94
CA VAL A 236 1.71 -30.57 -3.27
C VAL A 236 1.45 -32.06 -3.13
N ALA A 237 0.26 -32.50 -3.52
CA ALA A 237 -0.11 -33.91 -3.56
C ALA A 237 -0.28 -34.33 -5.02
N ILE A 238 0.36 -35.43 -5.41
CA ILE A 238 0.22 -36.03 -6.75
C ILE A 238 -0.48 -37.36 -6.58
N TYR A 239 -1.64 -37.53 -7.19
CA TYR A 239 -2.43 -38.75 -7.09
C TYR A 239 -1.87 -39.82 -8.02
N HIS A 240 -1.52 -40.98 -7.45
CA HIS A 240 -0.89 -42.08 -8.18
C HIS A 240 -1.76 -42.68 -9.28
N ALA A 241 -3.08 -42.58 -9.17
CA ALA A 241 -4.01 -43.26 -10.08
C ALA A 241 -4.14 -42.55 -11.44
N ASP A 242 -4.15 -41.22 -11.45
CA ASP A 242 -4.40 -40.42 -12.66
C ASP A 242 -3.33 -39.34 -12.92
N GLY A 243 -2.42 -39.13 -11.98
CA GLY A 243 -1.41 -38.09 -12.03
C GLY A 243 -1.98 -36.67 -11.84
N SER A 244 -3.20 -36.54 -11.29
CA SER A 244 -3.74 -35.23 -10.89
C SER A 244 -2.93 -34.65 -9.74
N VAL A 245 -2.81 -33.32 -9.73
CA VAL A 245 -2.02 -32.56 -8.77
C VAL A 245 -2.97 -31.69 -7.95
N VAL A 246 -2.80 -31.66 -6.64
CA VAL A 246 -3.51 -30.73 -5.75
C VAL A 246 -2.49 -29.91 -4.98
N VAL A 247 -2.62 -28.60 -5.06
CA VAL A 247 -1.77 -27.64 -4.34
C VAL A 247 -2.57 -26.91 -3.26
N SER A 248 -2.05 -26.93 -2.04
CA SER A 248 -2.53 -26.12 -0.91
C SER A 248 -1.42 -25.16 -0.48
N HIS A 249 -1.74 -23.90 -0.20
CA HIS A 249 -0.76 -22.91 0.22
C HIS A 249 -1.34 -21.91 1.22
N GLY A 250 -0.49 -21.29 2.05
CA GLY A 250 -0.92 -20.29 3.03
C GLY A 250 -1.37 -18.93 2.46
N GLY A 251 -1.17 -18.68 1.16
CA GLY A 251 -1.68 -17.49 0.48
C GLY A 251 -3.21 -17.48 0.35
N ILE A 252 -3.82 -16.29 0.42
CA ILE A 252 -5.29 -16.13 0.34
C ILE A 252 -5.70 -15.48 -0.98
N GLU A 253 -6.56 -16.15 -1.74
CA GLU A 253 -7.18 -15.58 -2.95
C GLU A 253 -8.19 -14.49 -2.59
N MET A 254 -7.90 -13.27 -3.03
CA MET A 254 -8.70 -12.08 -2.78
C MET A 254 -8.95 -11.22 -4.02
N GLY A 255 -8.73 -11.79 -5.20
CA GLY A 255 -8.87 -11.16 -6.52
C GLY A 255 -7.55 -10.83 -7.22
N GLN A 256 -6.40 -11.07 -6.57
CA GLN A 256 -5.07 -10.86 -7.14
C GLN A 256 -4.57 -12.02 -8.01
N GLY A 257 -5.33 -13.13 -8.05
CA GLY A 257 -5.04 -14.30 -8.87
C GLY A 257 -3.85 -15.12 -8.35
N ILE A 258 -3.72 -15.25 -7.02
CA ILE A 258 -2.65 -16.04 -6.42
C ILE A 258 -2.84 -17.53 -6.74
N ASN A 259 -4.07 -18.05 -6.68
CA ASN A 259 -4.33 -19.46 -6.95
C ASN A 259 -4.00 -19.79 -8.42
N THR A 260 -4.35 -18.89 -9.35
CA THR A 260 -4.00 -19.04 -10.78
C THR A 260 -2.50 -19.05 -10.99
N LYS A 261 -1.76 -18.12 -10.36
CA LYS A 261 -0.30 -18.06 -10.48
C LYS A 261 0.38 -19.28 -9.89
N VAL A 262 -0.10 -19.79 -8.76
CA VAL A 262 0.45 -21.00 -8.16
C VAL A 262 0.19 -22.22 -9.04
N ALA A 263 -1.02 -22.35 -9.61
CA ALA A 263 -1.32 -23.44 -10.54
C ALA A 263 -0.42 -23.38 -11.80
N GLN A 264 -0.20 -22.19 -12.36
CA GLN A 264 0.72 -21.98 -13.49
C GLN A 264 2.16 -22.37 -13.14
N VAL A 265 2.65 -22.00 -11.96
CA VAL A 265 3.99 -22.37 -11.49
C VAL A 265 4.10 -23.89 -11.29
N ALA A 266 3.12 -24.52 -10.64
CA ALA A 266 3.11 -25.97 -10.43
C ALA A 266 3.07 -26.74 -11.76
N ALA A 267 2.23 -26.33 -12.71
CA ALA A 267 2.17 -26.91 -14.05
C ALA A 267 3.51 -26.82 -14.79
N LEU A 268 4.13 -25.63 -14.78
CA LEU A 268 5.44 -25.40 -15.40
C LEU A 268 6.55 -26.25 -14.76
N VAL A 269 6.60 -26.31 -13.43
CA VAL A 269 7.66 -27.01 -12.69
C VAL A 269 7.52 -28.53 -12.80
N LEU A 270 6.30 -29.06 -12.79
CA LEU A 270 6.02 -30.49 -12.90
C LEU A 270 5.97 -30.99 -14.35
N GLY A 271 5.94 -30.08 -15.33
CA GLY A 271 5.85 -30.43 -16.74
C GLY A 271 4.50 -31.05 -17.15
N VAL A 272 3.41 -30.64 -16.49
CA VAL A 272 2.05 -31.13 -16.78
C VAL A 272 1.15 -30.03 -17.32
N PRO A 273 0.08 -30.36 -18.07
CA PRO A 273 -0.95 -29.38 -18.45
C PRO A 273 -1.61 -28.74 -17.22
N LEU A 274 -2.03 -27.48 -17.34
CA LEU A 274 -2.67 -26.74 -16.24
C LEU A 274 -3.96 -27.40 -15.76
N GLU A 275 -4.66 -28.11 -16.64
CA GLU A 275 -5.90 -28.84 -16.36
C GLU A 275 -5.70 -30.00 -15.39
N ARG A 276 -4.44 -30.42 -15.14
CA ARG A 276 -4.09 -31.46 -14.16
C ARG A 276 -3.78 -30.92 -12.77
N VAL A 277 -3.78 -29.60 -12.56
CA VAL A 277 -3.39 -28.92 -11.29
C VAL A 277 -4.58 -28.25 -10.61
#